data_AF-A0A355T997-F1
#
_entry.id   AF-A0A355T997-F1
#
_cell.length_a   1.000
_cell.length_b   1.000
_cell.length_c   1.000
_cell.angle_alpha   90.00
_cell.angle_beta   90.00
_cell.angle_gamma   90.00
#
_symmetry.space_group_name_H-M   'P 1'
#
loop_
_entity.id
_entity.type
_entity.pdbx_description
1 polymer ?
#
loop_
_entity_poly.entity_id
_entity_poly.type
_entity_poly.pdbx_seq_one_letter_code
_entity_poly.pdbx_strand_id
1 'polypeptide(L)'
;MKFYQLVLVVVLSCLTAFSTSYFMSNKTENTSAEKETRWEQVKKRGTLRCGYFVWPPFVVKDPNTGKMQGSLVEIAEEMGKQMDLKVTWTEEIDFAHMFSGYNRYDMICGPITQNGLRARETDFTVPLAYGGLYAFVRKDDNRFNDNVKAINDEKVRISMIDGEYSSILASELFPKAQTVPVSQLASGAQMILQVSTGKADIAITDVFSAQAFIDNNPDKIKMASKTPLRVFSFSFPLPPNELSFKAAVNATLTNMNETGFLDKMYSKAEKGIAKLFRLALPYDASVVSSSGSGQ
;
A
#
# COMPACT_ATOMS: atom_id res chain seq x y z
N MET A 1 6.76 -82.17 -20.04
CA MET A 1 7.02 -80.95 -20.82
C MET A 1 8.53 -80.85 -21.05
N LYS A 2 8.96 -80.83 -22.32
CA LYS A 2 10.38 -80.84 -22.70
C LYS A 2 10.99 -79.46 -22.44
N PHE A 3 12.22 -79.42 -21.94
CA PHE A 3 13.00 -78.23 -21.55
C PHE A 3 12.87 -77.03 -22.52
N TYR A 4 12.74 -77.30 -23.82
CA TYR A 4 12.50 -76.30 -24.86
C TYR A 4 11.21 -75.47 -24.69
N GLN A 5 10.13 -76.04 -24.14
CA GLN A 5 8.89 -75.28 -23.91
C GLN A 5 9.02 -74.29 -22.74
N LEU A 6 9.89 -74.57 -21.76
CA LEU A 6 10.13 -73.66 -20.64
C LEU A 6 10.94 -72.44 -21.07
N VAL A 7 11.96 -72.65 -21.92
CA VAL A 7 12.81 -71.57 -22.46
C VAL A 7 11.98 -70.66 -23.38
N LEU A 8 11.08 -71.20 -24.19
CA LEU A 8 10.24 -70.42 -25.10
C LEU A 8 9.24 -69.53 -24.35
N VAL A 9 8.69 -70.00 -23.23
CA VAL A 9 7.78 -69.21 -22.38
C VAL A 9 8.50 -68.07 -21.66
N VAL A 10 9.75 -68.30 -21.20
CA VAL A 10 10.56 -67.26 -20.53
C VAL A 10 11.04 -66.18 -21.51
N VAL A 11 11.40 -66.56 -22.74
CA VAL A 11 11.80 -65.59 -23.77
C VAL A 11 10.60 -64.75 -24.23
N LEU A 12 9.40 -65.36 -24.37
CA LEU A 12 8.19 -64.64 -24.76
C LEU A 12 7.69 -63.68 -23.65
N SER A 13 7.89 -64.01 -22.37
CA SER A 13 7.53 -63.12 -21.25
C SER A 13 8.53 -61.97 -21.04
N CYS A 14 9.82 -62.16 -21.36
CA CYS A 14 10.79 -61.06 -21.37
C CYS A 14 10.56 -60.06 -22.53
N LEU A 15 10.10 -60.53 -23.70
CA LEU A 15 9.81 -59.66 -24.84
C LEU A 15 8.55 -58.79 -24.65
N THR A 16 7.54 -59.28 -23.92
CA THR A 16 6.35 -58.49 -23.56
C THR A 16 6.62 -57.50 -22.43
N ALA A 17 7.52 -57.84 -21.48
CA ALA A 17 7.96 -56.93 -20.42
C ALA A 17 8.87 -55.80 -20.93
N PHE A 18 9.66 -56.04 -21.97
CA PHE A 18 10.54 -55.02 -22.55
C PHE A 18 9.77 -54.04 -23.45
N SER A 19 8.74 -54.51 -24.15
CA SER A 19 7.89 -53.66 -25.01
C SER A 19 6.93 -52.77 -24.21
N THR A 20 6.41 -53.23 -23.07
CA THR A 20 5.61 -52.37 -22.16
C THR A 20 6.46 -51.33 -21.43
N SER A 21 7.74 -51.63 -21.17
CA SER A 21 8.68 -50.68 -20.55
C SER A 21 9.15 -49.59 -21.52
N TYR A 22 9.29 -49.91 -22.81
CA TYR A 22 9.67 -48.90 -23.82
C TYR A 22 8.51 -47.95 -24.18
N PHE A 23 7.27 -48.44 -24.18
CA PHE A 23 6.08 -47.61 -24.43
C PHE A 23 5.68 -46.72 -23.24
N MET A 24 6.08 -47.03 -22.01
CA MET A 24 5.88 -46.15 -20.85
C MET A 24 6.94 -45.06 -20.70
N SER A 25 8.09 -45.15 -21.39
CA SER A 25 9.17 -44.15 -21.29
C SER A 25 8.97 -42.93 -22.21
N ASN A 26 8.00 -42.97 -23.13
CA ASN A 26 7.58 -41.81 -23.93
C ASN A 26 6.34 -41.13 -23.33
N LYS A 27 6.28 -41.06 -22.01
CA LYS A 27 5.40 -40.10 -21.34
C LYS A 27 6.04 -38.74 -21.54
N THR A 28 5.62 -38.05 -22.60
CA THR A 28 5.88 -36.62 -22.81
C THR A 28 5.71 -35.94 -21.46
N GLU A 29 6.83 -35.52 -20.85
CA GLU A 29 6.79 -34.55 -19.78
C GLU A 29 6.13 -33.33 -20.39
N ASN A 30 4.81 -33.22 -20.19
CA ASN A 30 4.15 -31.94 -20.21
C ASN A 30 4.80 -31.15 -19.07
N THR A 31 5.94 -30.54 -19.38
CA THR A 31 6.41 -29.35 -18.70
C THR A 31 5.24 -28.39 -18.86
N SER A 32 4.39 -28.32 -17.83
CA SER A 32 3.42 -27.25 -17.72
C SER A 32 4.23 -25.98 -17.90
N ALA A 33 4.03 -25.28 -19.03
CA ALA A 33 4.70 -24.02 -19.27
C ALA A 33 4.53 -23.18 -17.99
N GLU A 34 5.64 -22.88 -17.33
CA GLU A 34 5.61 -22.15 -16.06
C GLU A 34 4.84 -20.86 -16.32
N LYS A 35 3.78 -20.63 -15.55
CA LYS A 35 2.90 -19.48 -15.77
C LYS A 35 3.77 -18.23 -15.68
N GLU A 36 3.82 -17.46 -16.78
CA GLU A 36 4.57 -16.21 -16.87
C GLU A 36 4.31 -15.36 -15.63
N THR A 37 5.38 -15.03 -14.90
CA THR A 37 5.30 -14.25 -13.66
C THR A 37 4.79 -12.85 -13.96
N ARG A 38 4.21 -12.16 -12.97
CA ARG A 38 3.78 -10.77 -13.19
C ARG A 38 4.93 -9.85 -13.59
N TRP A 39 6.13 -10.09 -13.05
CA TRP A 39 7.30 -9.31 -13.41
C TRP A 39 7.64 -9.45 -14.90
N GLU A 40 7.58 -10.66 -15.45
CA GLU A 40 7.79 -10.90 -16.88
C GLU A 40 6.70 -10.22 -17.71
N GLN A 41 5.43 -10.34 -17.32
CA GLN A 41 4.32 -9.67 -18.00
C GLN A 41 4.48 -8.14 -18.03
N VAL A 42 4.87 -7.54 -16.89
CA VAL A 42 5.07 -6.09 -16.77
C VAL A 42 6.24 -5.62 -17.64
N LYS A 43 7.39 -6.31 -17.58
CA LYS A 43 8.56 -6.02 -18.42
C LYS A 43 8.25 -6.15 -19.90
N LYS A 44 7.65 -7.27 -20.32
CA LYS A 44 7.29 -7.53 -21.72
C LYS A 44 6.33 -6.47 -22.27
N ARG A 45 5.41 -5.98 -21.42
CA ARG A 45 4.49 -4.89 -21.77
C ARG A 45 5.17 -3.51 -21.75
N GLY A 46 6.28 -3.34 -21.04
CA GLY A 46 6.96 -2.05 -20.85
C GLY A 46 6.13 -1.03 -20.04
N THR A 47 5.09 -1.48 -19.34
CA THR A 47 4.15 -0.59 -18.64
C THR A 47 3.72 -1.18 -17.30
N LEU A 48 3.89 -0.39 -16.25
CA LEU A 48 3.38 -0.63 -14.90
C LEU A 48 2.01 0.02 -14.73
N ARG A 49 0.96 -0.79 -14.56
CA ARG A 49 -0.41 -0.31 -14.34
C ARG A 49 -0.64 -0.08 -12.85
N CYS A 50 -0.94 1.15 -12.47
CA CYS A 50 -1.19 1.57 -11.10
C CYS A 50 -2.69 1.80 -10.87
N GLY A 51 -3.27 1.06 -9.92
CA GLY A 51 -4.47 1.52 -9.22
C GLY A 51 -4.10 2.70 -8.31
N TYR A 52 -4.98 3.67 -8.14
CA TYR A 52 -4.70 4.88 -7.35
C TYR A 52 -5.88 5.30 -6.51
N PHE A 53 -5.60 6.02 -5.43
CA PHE A 53 -6.61 6.64 -4.60
C PHE A 53 -6.25 8.11 -4.42
N VAL A 54 -7.17 9.02 -4.72
CA VAL A 54 -6.92 10.46 -4.63
C VAL A 54 -6.83 10.86 -3.15
N TRP A 55 -5.61 11.18 -2.71
CA TRP A 55 -5.33 11.61 -1.34
C TRP A 55 -4.30 12.75 -1.36
N PRO A 56 -4.76 14.01 -1.50
CA PRO A 56 -3.86 15.16 -1.53
C PRO A 56 -3.07 15.31 -0.22
N PRO A 57 -1.79 15.74 -0.28
CA PRO A 57 -1.04 16.14 -1.47
C PRO A 57 -0.29 14.98 -2.17
N PHE A 58 -0.47 13.74 -1.72
CA PHE A 58 0.32 12.60 -2.21
C PHE A 58 -0.09 12.13 -3.59
N VAL A 59 -1.39 12.04 -3.82
CA VAL A 59 -2.00 11.67 -5.09
C VAL A 59 -3.13 12.64 -5.36
N VAL A 60 -2.99 13.42 -6.43
CA VAL A 60 -3.95 14.41 -6.88
C VAL A 60 -4.22 14.16 -8.35
N LYS A 61 -5.49 14.24 -8.73
CA LYS A 61 -5.92 14.15 -10.12
C LYS A 61 -6.50 15.50 -10.52
N ASP A 62 -5.92 16.12 -11.55
CA ASP A 62 -6.49 17.34 -12.12
C ASP A 62 -7.89 17.01 -12.70
N PRO A 63 -8.96 17.69 -12.25
CA PRO A 63 -10.32 17.36 -12.68
C PRO A 63 -10.60 17.73 -14.14
N ASN A 64 -9.83 18.64 -14.72
CA ASN A 64 -10.01 19.11 -16.10
C ASN A 64 -9.20 18.27 -17.09
N THR A 65 -7.95 17.96 -16.75
CA THR A 65 -7.02 17.26 -17.66
C THR A 65 -6.87 15.78 -17.34
N GLY A 66 -7.33 15.32 -16.17
CA GLY A 66 -7.10 13.97 -15.66
C GLY A 66 -5.63 13.68 -15.32
N LYS A 67 -4.75 14.70 -15.32
CA LYS A 67 -3.32 14.52 -15.07
C LYS A 67 -3.12 14.19 -13.59
N MET A 68 -2.32 13.16 -13.34
CA MET A 68 -1.91 12.78 -11.99
C MET A 68 -0.73 13.65 -11.55
N GLN A 69 -0.74 14.07 -10.29
CA GLN A 69 0.32 14.85 -9.66
C GLN A 69 0.39 14.55 -8.16
N GLY A 70 1.46 14.97 -7.50
CA GLY A 70 1.68 14.78 -6.06
C GLY A 70 2.92 13.93 -5.76
N SER A 71 3.33 13.92 -4.51
CA SER A 71 4.61 13.31 -4.11
C SER A 71 4.66 11.80 -4.36
N LEU A 72 3.58 11.05 -4.13
CA LEU A 72 3.55 9.62 -4.43
C LEU A 72 3.39 9.33 -5.92
N VAL A 73 2.81 10.26 -6.69
CA VAL A 73 2.80 10.16 -8.16
C VAL A 73 4.22 10.30 -8.71
N GLU A 74 4.96 11.32 -8.27
CA GLU A 74 6.36 11.51 -8.67
C GLU A 74 7.26 10.33 -8.24
N ILE A 75 7.02 9.76 -7.05
CA ILE A 75 7.71 8.55 -6.59
C ILE A 75 7.39 7.35 -7.49
N ALA A 76 6.11 7.10 -7.81
CA ALA A 76 5.74 5.99 -8.68
C ALA A 76 6.33 6.15 -10.09
N GLU A 77 6.32 7.36 -10.65
CA GLU A 77 6.86 7.65 -11.98
C GLU A 77 8.39 7.50 -12.04
N GLU A 78 9.13 7.98 -11.04
CA GLU A 78 10.59 7.76 -10.98
C GLU A 78 10.93 6.28 -10.74
N MET A 79 10.15 5.58 -9.92
CA MET A 79 10.27 4.13 -9.73
C MET A 79 10.09 3.38 -11.06
N GLY A 80 9.05 3.70 -11.83
CA GLY A 80 8.84 3.13 -13.16
C GLY A 80 10.03 3.40 -14.09
N LYS A 81 10.51 4.65 -14.14
CA LYS A 81 11.66 5.06 -14.96
C LYS A 81 12.94 4.28 -14.60
N GLN A 82 13.25 4.10 -13.32
CA GLN A 82 14.44 3.31 -12.90
C GLN A 82 14.33 1.83 -13.28
N MET A 83 13.11 1.32 -13.44
CA MET A 83 12.84 -0.05 -13.91
C MET A 83 12.64 -0.15 -15.44
N ASP A 84 12.85 0.94 -16.19
CA ASP A 84 12.57 1.03 -17.63
C ASP A 84 11.10 0.72 -18.00
N LEU A 85 10.18 1.23 -17.18
CA LEU A 85 8.73 1.05 -17.32
C LEU A 85 8.01 2.39 -17.37
N LYS A 86 7.02 2.49 -18.26
CA LYS A 86 6.05 3.59 -18.21
C LYS A 86 5.00 3.33 -17.13
N VAL A 87 4.76 4.29 -16.24
CA VAL A 87 3.61 4.21 -15.32
C VAL A 87 2.33 4.61 -16.05
N THR A 88 1.27 3.82 -15.87
CA THR A 88 -0.08 4.15 -16.33
C THR A 88 -1.04 4.07 -15.16
N TRP A 89 -1.72 5.17 -14.88
CA TRP A 89 -2.73 5.30 -13.83
C TRP A 89 -4.08 4.79 -14.34
N THR A 90 -4.42 3.54 -14.01
CA THR A 90 -5.50 2.82 -14.70
C THR A 90 -6.86 2.98 -14.06
N GLU A 91 -6.93 3.02 -12.73
CA GLU A 91 -8.19 2.89 -12.02
C GLU A 91 -8.13 3.61 -10.67
N GLU A 92 -9.15 4.41 -10.38
CA GLU A 92 -9.36 4.94 -9.04
C GLU A 92 -10.01 3.86 -8.18
N ILE A 93 -9.34 3.45 -7.11
CA ILE A 93 -9.76 2.34 -6.25
C ILE A 93 -10.65 2.83 -5.11
N ASP A 94 -11.52 1.95 -4.62
CA ASP A 94 -12.16 2.06 -3.32
C ASP A 94 -11.54 1.07 -2.32
N PHE A 95 -11.66 1.32 -1.02
CA PHE A 95 -11.03 0.48 0.00
C PHE A 95 -11.65 -0.91 0.14
N ALA A 96 -12.91 -1.09 -0.29
CA ALA A 96 -13.61 -2.36 -0.20
C ALA A 96 -13.14 -3.36 -1.27
N HIS A 97 -12.79 -2.89 -2.46
CA HIS A 97 -12.51 -3.74 -3.63
C HIS A 97 -11.07 -3.64 -4.15
N MET A 98 -10.21 -2.78 -3.58
CA MET A 98 -8.88 -2.48 -4.11
C MET A 98 -7.98 -3.71 -4.34
N PHE A 99 -8.10 -4.80 -3.58
CA PHE A 99 -7.25 -5.99 -3.80
C PHE A 99 -7.82 -6.95 -4.84
N SER A 100 -9.11 -6.84 -5.17
CA SER A 100 -9.73 -7.67 -6.22
C SER A 100 -9.35 -7.23 -7.64
N GLY A 101 -8.87 -5.99 -7.81
CA GLY A 101 -8.57 -5.42 -9.13
C GLY A 101 -7.19 -5.72 -9.69
N TYR A 102 -6.42 -6.64 -9.10
CA TYR A 102 -5.07 -7.02 -9.58
C TYR A 102 -5.01 -7.69 -10.97
N ASN A 103 -6.16 -7.93 -11.61
CA ASN A 103 -6.25 -8.24 -13.03
C ASN A 103 -6.23 -6.98 -13.92
N ARG A 104 -6.76 -5.85 -13.42
CA ARG A 104 -6.85 -4.56 -14.11
C ARG A 104 -5.62 -3.69 -13.91
N TYR A 105 -4.97 -3.78 -12.74
CA TYR A 105 -3.69 -3.12 -12.42
C TYR A 105 -2.67 -4.10 -11.86
N ASP A 106 -1.40 -3.70 -11.90
CA ASP A 106 -0.28 -4.52 -11.44
C ASP A 106 0.02 -4.32 -9.96
N MET A 107 -0.21 -3.11 -9.45
CA MET A 107 -0.06 -2.73 -8.05
C MET A 107 -0.91 -1.49 -7.75
N ILE A 108 -1.00 -1.11 -6.47
CA ILE A 108 -1.64 0.13 -6.04
C ILE A 108 -0.55 1.15 -5.71
N CYS A 109 -0.57 2.28 -6.40
CA CYS A 109 0.41 3.36 -6.28
C CYS A 109 -0.23 4.53 -5.51
N GLY A 110 -0.56 4.28 -4.23
CA GLY A 110 -1.17 5.25 -3.33
C GLY A 110 -0.76 5.02 -1.87
N PRO A 111 -1.10 5.95 -0.96
CA PRO A 111 -0.66 5.91 0.44
C PRO A 111 -1.47 4.88 1.25
N ILE A 112 -1.32 3.58 0.96
CA ILE A 112 -2.09 2.55 1.65
C ILE A 112 -1.35 2.11 2.92
N THR A 113 -2.06 2.23 4.05
CA THR A 113 -1.53 1.78 5.34
C THR A 113 -1.29 0.28 5.35
N GLN A 114 -0.06 -0.12 5.67
CA GLN A 114 0.28 -1.51 5.94
C GLN A 114 -0.27 -1.92 7.32
N ASN A 115 -1.01 -3.03 7.36
CA ASN A 115 -1.48 -3.62 8.61
C ASN A 115 -1.75 -5.12 8.44
N GLY A 116 -1.86 -5.84 9.57
CA GLY A 116 -2.05 -7.30 9.58
C GLY A 116 -3.38 -7.78 9.01
N LEU A 117 -4.43 -6.95 9.01
CA LEU A 117 -5.71 -7.30 8.38
C LEU A 117 -5.57 -7.31 6.85
N ARG A 118 -4.96 -6.26 6.28
CA ARG A 118 -4.73 -6.14 4.84
C ARG A 118 -3.69 -7.13 4.32
N ALA A 119 -2.67 -7.47 5.13
CA ALA A 119 -1.63 -8.42 4.76
C ALA A 119 -2.13 -9.85 4.49
N ARG A 120 -3.41 -10.15 4.77
CA ARG A 120 -4.07 -11.41 4.40
C ARG A 120 -4.45 -11.46 2.92
N GLU A 121 -4.71 -10.30 2.32
CA GLU A 121 -5.25 -10.15 0.96
C GLU A 121 -4.21 -9.63 -0.04
N THR A 122 -3.13 -9.01 0.45
CA THR A 122 -2.12 -8.36 -0.37
C THR A 122 -0.73 -8.44 0.24
N ASP A 123 0.29 -8.35 -0.60
CA ASP A 123 1.64 -8.00 -0.20
C ASP A 123 1.83 -6.48 -0.17
N PHE A 124 2.85 -6.02 0.55
CA PHE A 124 3.27 -4.62 0.61
C PHE A 124 4.74 -4.48 0.20
N THR A 125 5.08 -3.36 -0.44
CA THR A 125 6.47 -2.92 -0.56
C THR A 125 7.08 -2.63 0.81
N VAL A 126 8.39 -2.36 0.83
CA VAL A 126 9.01 -1.63 1.94
C VAL A 126 8.23 -0.34 2.22
N PRO A 127 8.15 0.11 3.48
CA PRO A 127 7.56 1.39 3.84
C PRO A 127 8.19 2.52 3.03
N LEU A 128 7.36 3.46 2.59
CA LEU A 128 7.76 4.66 1.86
C LEU A 128 7.99 5.84 2.81
N ALA A 129 7.16 5.93 3.86
CA ALA A 129 7.26 6.87 4.97
C ALA A 129 6.34 6.41 6.11
N TYR A 130 6.40 7.10 7.24
CA TYR A 130 5.48 6.89 8.35
C TYR A 130 4.66 8.16 8.64
N GLY A 131 3.37 8.00 8.89
CA GLY A 131 2.44 9.07 9.26
C GLY A 131 1.82 8.82 10.63
N GLY A 132 1.28 9.87 11.23
CA GLY A 132 0.44 9.77 12.44
C GLY A 132 -1.03 9.97 12.09
N LEU A 133 -1.90 9.10 12.59
CA LEU A 133 -3.35 9.36 12.66
C LEU A 133 -3.70 10.01 13.98
N TYR A 134 -4.48 11.09 13.91
CA TYR A 134 -4.92 11.86 15.06
C TYR A 134 -6.44 11.95 15.08
N ALA A 135 -7.00 12.16 16.28
CA ALA A 135 -8.37 12.59 16.43
C ALA A 135 -8.44 14.12 16.32
N PHE A 136 -9.29 14.62 15.41
CA PHE A 136 -9.57 16.05 15.26
C PHE A 136 -10.98 16.36 15.71
N VAL A 137 -11.12 17.46 16.47
CA VAL A 137 -12.39 17.94 17.06
C VAL A 137 -12.59 19.41 16.68
N ARG A 138 -13.80 19.94 16.90
CA ARG A 138 -14.04 21.39 16.76
C ARG A 138 -13.16 22.17 17.72
N LYS A 139 -12.77 23.39 17.33
CA LYS A 139 -11.88 24.25 18.12
C LYS A 139 -12.38 24.49 19.56
N ASP A 140 -13.69 24.63 19.73
CA ASP A 140 -14.40 24.89 20.98
C ASP A 140 -14.77 23.63 21.77
N ASP A 141 -14.56 22.43 21.20
CA ASP A 141 -14.87 21.18 21.87
C ASP A 141 -13.78 20.80 22.87
N ASN A 142 -14.08 20.94 24.16
CA ASN A 142 -13.16 20.69 25.26
C ASN A 142 -13.41 19.36 25.98
N ARG A 143 -14.26 18.47 25.43
CA ARG A 143 -14.59 17.19 26.06
C ARG A 143 -13.40 16.24 26.15
N PHE A 144 -12.45 16.34 25.21
CA PHE A 144 -11.37 15.36 25.06
C PHE A 144 -10.04 15.83 25.68
N ASN A 145 -9.53 17.03 25.38
CA ASN A 145 -8.36 17.66 26.03
C ASN A 145 -7.22 16.67 26.44
N ASP A 146 -6.58 16.03 25.46
CA ASP A 146 -5.53 15.00 25.63
C ASP A 146 -6.01 13.65 26.26
N ASN A 147 -7.28 13.53 26.65
CA ASN A 147 -7.91 12.27 27.08
C ASN A 147 -8.63 11.56 25.92
N VAL A 148 -7.85 10.82 25.12
CA VAL A 148 -8.39 10.01 24.02
C VAL A 148 -9.33 8.90 24.47
N LYS A 149 -9.30 8.47 25.74
CA LYS A 149 -10.22 7.43 26.24
C LYS A 149 -11.67 7.90 26.27
N ALA A 150 -11.90 9.21 26.42
CA ALA A 150 -13.23 9.80 26.39
C ALA A 150 -13.92 9.69 25.02
N ILE A 151 -13.17 9.32 23.97
CA ILE A 151 -13.72 9.04 22.64
C ILE A 151 -14.58 7.77 22.65
N ASN A 152 -14.26 6.79 23.51
CA ASN A 152 -14.96 5.51 23.58
C ASN A 152 -16.27 5.59 24.38
N ASP A 153 -17.19 6.45 23.93
CA ASP A 153 -18.48 6.73 24.56
C ASP A 153 -19.60 6.69 23.52
N GLU A 154 -20.76 6.15 23.91
CA GLU A 154 -21.93 5.93 23.04
C GLU A 154 -22.51 7.22 22.45
N LYS A 155 -22.19 8.37 23.04
CA LYS A 155 -22.64 9.70 22.58
C LYS A 155 -21.67 10.35 21.60
N VAL A 156 -20.50 9.76 21.38
CA VAL A 156 -19.47 10.30 20.48
C VAL A 156 -19.67 9.73 19.09
N ARG A 157 -19.66 10.61 18.07
CA ARG A 157 -19.75 10.25 16.66
C ARG A 157 -18.42 10.45 15.95
N ILE A 158 -17.89 9.38 15.36
CA ILE A 158 -16.61 9.39 14.65
C ILE A 158 -16.87 9.38 13.14
N SER A 159 -16.44 10.43 12.44
CA SER A 159 -16.37 10.44 10.98
C SER A 159 -15.23 9.55 10.50
N MET A 160 -15.54 8.68 9.54
CA MET A 160 -14.61 7.68 8.99
C MET A 160 -15.03 7.30 7.55
N ILE A 161 -14.13 6.64 6.83
CA ILE A 161 -14.42 6.02 5.53
C ILE A 161 -14.45 4.50 5.75
N ASP A 162 -15.53 3.82 5.37
CA ASP A 162 -15.63 2.36 5.56
C ASP A 162 -14.48 1.63 4.85
N GLY A 163 -13.84 0.65 5.49
CA GLY A 163 -12.71 -0.10 4.91
C GLY A 163 -11.37 0.66 4.85
N GLU A 164 -11.39 1.97 5.05
CA GLU A 164 -10.19 2.78 5.27
C GLU A 164 -9.64 2.54 6.68
N TYR A 165 -8.41 2.95 6.94
CA TYR A 165 -7.76 2.74 8.23
C TYR A 165 -8.44 3.48 9.39
N SER A 166 -9.14 4.59 9.14
CA SER A 166 -9.98 5.29 10.13
C SER A 166 -11.11 4.42 10.68
N SER A 167 -11.80 3.63 9.84
CA SER A 167 -12.85 2.73 10.32
C SER A 167 -12.28 1.57 11.13
N ILE A 168 -11.10 1.08 10.75
CA ILE A 168 -10.38 0.05 11.49
C ILE A 168 -10.00 0.57 12.89
N LEU A 169 -9.43 1.78 12.98
CA LEU A 169 -9.08 2.38 14.27
C LEU A 169 -10.30 2.72 15.12
N ALA A 170 -11.39 3.21 14.53
CA ALA A 170 -12.62 3.48 15.25
C ALA A 170 -13.13 2.21 15.95
N SER A 171 -13.22 1.10 15.22
CA SER A 171 -13.67 -0.19 15.77
C SER A 171 -12.68 -0.78 16.78
N GLU A 172 -11.37 -0.64 16.54
CA GLU A 172 -10.33 -1.21 17.41
C GLU A 172 -10.19 -0.44 18.73
N LEU A 173 -10.17 0.89 18.68
CA LEU A 173 -9.86 1.73 19.83
C LEU A 173 -11.11 2.27 20.54
N PHE A 174 -12.20 2.47 19.80
CA PHE A 174 -13.41 3.16 20.28
C PHE A 174 -14.70 2.37 19.97
N PRO A 175 -14.78 1.08 20.33
CA PRO A 175 -15.89 0.21 19.94
C PRO A 175 -17.28 0.64 20.45
N LYS A 176 -17.35 1.54 21.44
CA LYS A 176 -18.62 2.08 21.95
C LYS A 176 -19.09 3.32 21.18
N ALA A 177 -18.19 4.00 20.47
CA ALA A 177 -18.53 5.22 19.75
C ALA A 177 -19.40 4.89 18.52
N GLN A 178 -20.28 5.82 18.16
CA GLN A 178 -21.02 5.76 16.91
C GLN A 178 -20.13 6.15 15.75
N THR A 179 -20.38 5.59 14.56
CA THR A 179 -19.67 5.96 13.33
C THR A 179 -20.56 6.78 12.40
N VAL A 180 -19.95 7.72 11.68
CA VAL A 180 -20.56 8.54 10.65
C VAL A 180 -19.77 8.32 9.37
N PRO A 181 -20.14 7.32 8.55
CA PRO A 181 -19.41 7.01 7.33
C PRO A 181 -19.57 8.16 6.31
N VAL A 182 -18.49 8.44 5.58
CA VAL A 182 -18.51 9.28 4.37
C VAL A 182 -18.24 8.42 3.14
N SER A 183 -18.33 9.01 1.94
CA SER A 183 -18.07 8.31 0.68
C SER A 183 -16.72 7.58 0.69
N GLN A 184 -16.65 6.41 0.05
CA GLN A 184 -15.41 5.65 -0.17
C GLN A 184 -14.32 6.46 -0.88
N LEU A 185 -14.73 7.41 -1.72
CA LEU A 185 -13.86 8.30 -2.48
C LEU A 185 -13.69 9.67 -1.80
N ALA A 186 -14.13 9.80 -0.55
CA ALA A 186 -13.93 11.04 0.19
C ALA A 186 -12.46 11.24 0.56
N SER A 187 -12.04 12.50 0.63
CA SER A 187 -10.77 12.91 1.23
C SER A 187 -10.87 12.98 2.76
N GLY A 188 -9.73 12.93 3.46
CA GLY A 188 -9.71 13.12 4.90
C GLY A 188 -10.18 14.53 5.32
N ALA A 189 -10.00 15.55 4.47
CA ALA A 189 -10.57 16.88 4.70
C ALA A 189 -12.11 16.87 4.73
N GLN A 190 -12.77 16.00 3.95
CA GLN A 190 -14.24 15.82 3.99
C GLN A 190 -14.71 15.10 5.27
N MET A 191 -13.87 14.25 5.88
CA MET A 191 -14.16 13.71 7.22
C MET A 191 -14.11 14.81 8.27
N ILE A 192 -13.09 15.68 8.21
CA ILE A 192 -12.97 16.84 9.10
C ILE A 192 -14.12 17.83 8.91
N LEU A 193 -14.61 17.98 7.68
CA LEU A 193 -15.79 18.79 7.40
C LEU A 193 -17.01 18.33 8.20
N GLN A 194 -17.21 17.01 8.40
CA GLN A 194 -18.30 16.50 9.25
C GLN A 194 -18.17 16.98 10.69
N VAL A 195 -16.95 17.07 11.22
CA VAL A 195 -16.68 17.59 12.56
C VAL A 195 -16.99 19.08 12.66
N SER A 196 -16.45 19.86 11.71
CA SER A 196 -16.62 21.32 11.70
C SER A 196 -18.08 21.76 11.58
N THR A 197 -18.91 20.95 10.92
CA THR A 197 -20.35 21.21 10.72
C THR A 197 -21.23 20.59 11.80
N GLY A 198 -20.66 19.93 12.81
CA GLY A 198 -21.42 19.32 13.91
C GLY A 198 -22.08 17.98 13.59
N LYS A 199 -21.88 17.43 12.39
CA LYS A 199 -22.40 16.11 11.99
C LYS A 199 -21.65 14.95 12.65
N ALA A 200 -20.37 15.15 12.94
CA ALA A 200 -19.56 14.26 13.77
C ALA A 200 -18.93 15.07 14.91
N ASP A 201 -18.43 14.35 15.91
CA ASP A 201 -17.68 14.93 17.02
C ASP A 201 -16.17 14.84 16.77
N ILE A 202 -15.75 13.77 16.09
CA ILE A 202 -14.35 13.45 15.84
C ILE A 202 -14.17 13.01 14.39
N ALA A 203 -13.03 13.34 13.80
CA ALA A 203 -12.50 12.71 12.61
C ALA A 203 -11.17 12.06 12.96
N ILE A 204 -11.00 10.78 12.61
CA ILE A 204 -9.71 10.08 12.73
C ILE A 204 -9.04 10.15 11.38
N THR A 205 -8.03 11.01 11.22
CA THR A 205 -7.33 11.15 9.93
C THR A 205 -5.89 11.62 10.13
N ASP A 206 -5.15 11.71 9.04
CA ASP A 206 -3.76 12.14 9.03
C ASP A 206 -3.63 13.68 9.08
N VAL A 207 -2.43 14.14 9.42
CA VAL A 207 -2.13 15.59 9.53
C VAL A 207 -2.13 16.34 8.20
N PHE A 208 -1.95 15.67 7.06
CA PHE A 208 -2.04 16.30 5.74
C PHE A 208 -3.48 16.63 5.40
N SER A 209 -4.39 15.68 5.64
CA SER A 209 -5.84 15.89 5.54
C SER A 209 -6.32 17.06 6.43
N ALA A 210 -5.79 17.15 7.66
CA ALA A 210 -6.09 18.25 8.55
C ALA A 210 -5.52 19.59 8.10
N GLN A 211 -4.27 19.61 7.63
CA GLN A 211 -3.67 20.83 7.11
C GLN A 211 -4.43 21.33 5.87
N ALA A 212 -4.84 20.44 4.96
CA ALA A 212 -5.63 20.81 3.78
C ALA A 212 -6.98 21.44 4.16
N PHE A 213 -7.62 20.94 5.23
CA PHE A 213 -8.82 21.56 5.78
C PHE A 213 -8.53 22.94 6.39
N ILE A 214 -7.48 23.04 7.23
CA ILE A 214 -7.06 24.27 7.93
C ILE A 214 -6.71 25.38 6.95
N ASP A 215 -6.04 25.07 5.85
CA ASP A 215 -5.63 26.04 4.82
C ASP A 215 -6.82 26.84 4.27
N ASN A 216 -8.02 26.25 4.26
CA ASN A 216 -9.26 26.90 3.79
C ASN A 216 -10.21 27.28 4.93
N ASN A 217 -9.98 26.77 6.14
CA ASN A 217 -10.87 26.91 7.30
C ASN A 217 -10.05 27.16 8.58
N PRO A 218 -9.36 28.31 8.67
CA PRO A 218 -8.51 28.60 9.81
C PRO A 218 -9.31 28.58 11.11
N ASP A 219 -8.68 28.08 12.18
CA ASP A 219 -9.22 28.05 13.55
C ASP A 219 -10.55 27.30 13.76
N LYS A 220 -10.97 26.44 12.82
CA LYS A 220 -12.20 25.65 12.96
C LYS A 220 -12.04 24.34 13.74
N ILE A 221 -10.84 23.77 13.75
CA ILE A 221 -10.56 22.47 14.38
C ILE A 221 -9.30 22.51 15.24
N LYS A 222 -9.14 21.49 16.08
CA LYS A 222 -7.90 21.20 16.83
C LYS A 222 -7.72 19.69 16.97
N MET A 223 -6.49 19.26 17.28
CA MET A 223 -6.26 17.88 17.71
C MET A 223 -6.90 17.65 19.09
N ALA A 224 -7.54 16.50 19.27
CA ALA A 224 -8.06 16.05 20.56
C ALA A 224 -6.94 15.60 21.51
N SER A 225 -5.80 15.18 20.95
CA SER A 225 -4.58 14.81 21.69
C SER A 225 -3.33 15.19 20.90
N LYS A 226 -2.27 15.60 21.61
CA LYS A 226 -0.94 15.87 21.03
C LYS A 226 -0.24 14.62 20.51
N THR A 227 -0.60 13.45 21.01
CA THR A 227 0.00 12.17 20.61
C THR A 227 -0.88 11.52 19.55
N PRO A 228 -0.30 10.97 18.46
CA PRO A 228 -1.07 10.24 17.48
C PRO A 228 -1.75 9.03 18.12
N LEU A 229 -2.97 8.73 17.69
CA LEU A 229 -3.67 7.49 18.04
C LEU A 229 -2.88 6.27 17.55
N ARG A 230 -2.22 6.42 16.39
CA ARG A 230 -1.34 5.42 15.82
C ARG A 230 -0.33 6.07 14.87
N VAL A 231 0.91 5.59 14.92
CA VAL A 231 1.88 5.79 13.84
C VAL A 231 1.80 4.60 12.90
N PHE A 232 1.78 4.85 11.61
CA PHE A 232 1.57 3.83 10.59
C PHE A 232 2.46 4.07 9.37
N SER A 233 2.83 3.01 8.67
CA SER A 233 3.56 3.12 7.40
C SER A 233 2.63 3.29 6.22
N PHE A 234 3.08 4.08 5.26
CA PHE A 234 2.55 4.08 3.89
C PHE A 234 3.40 3.13 3.05
N SER A 235 2.77 2.24 2.30
CA SER A 235 3.45 1.36 1.35
C SER A 235 2.61 1.24 0.09
N PHE A 236 3.20 0.74 -1.00
CA PHE A 236 2.44 0.34 -2.18
C PHE A 236 2.02 -1.13 -2.04
N PRO A 237 0.70 -1.43 -2.06
CA PRO A 237 0.23 -2.81 -2.14
C PRO A 237 0.48 -3.42 -3.51
N LEU A 238 0.78 -4.72 -3.51
CA LEU A 238 0.93 -5.53 -4.71
C LEU A 238 0.36 -6.94 -4.49
N PRO A 239 -0.05 -7.65 -5.55
CA PRO A 239 -0.65 -8.97 -5.42
C PRO A 239 0.25 -9.94 -4.66
N PRO A 240 -0.33 -10.84 -3.83
CA PRO A 240 0.45 -11.82 -3.09
C PRO A 240 1.09 -12.83 -4.04
N ASN A 241 2.16 -13.48 -3.56
CA ASN A 241 2.90 -14.52 -4.29
C ASN A 241 3.64 -14.04 -5.55
N GLU A 242 3.90 -12.73 -5.67
CA GLU A 242 4.63 -12.13 -6.79
C GLU A 242 6.06 -11.75 -6.38
N LEU A 243 6.85 -12.74 -5.91
CA LEU A 243 8.15 -12.51 -5.25
C LEU A 243 9.16 -11.74 -6.10
N SER A 244 9.30 -12.09 -7.38
CA SER A 244 10.23 -11.43 -8.30
C SER A 244 9.84 -9.97 -8.55
N PHE A 245 8.54 -9.70 -8.68
CA PHE A 245 8.01 -8.35 -8.85
C PHE A 245 8.20 -7.52 -7.57
N LYS A 246 7.87 -8.09 -6.40
CA LYS A 246 8.09 -7.47 -5.10
C LYS A 246 9.55 -7.09 -4.87
N ALA A 247 10.47 -8.01 -5.20
CA ALA A 247 11.90 -7.80 -5.04
C ALA A 247 12.41 -6.66 -5.94
N ALA A 248 12.00 -6.62 -7.20
CA ALA A 248 12.36 -5.55 -8.13
C ALA A 248 11.89 -4.18 -7.61
N VAL A 249 10.61 -4.06 -7.24
CA VAL A 249 10.04 -2.82 -6.70
C VAL A 249 10.74 -2.39 -5.41
N ASN A 250 10.97 -3.32 -4.48
CA ASN A 250 11.63 -3.00 -3.20
C ASN A 250 13.08 -2.57 -3.36
N ALA A 251 13.83 -3.17 -4.30
CA ALA A 251 15.19 -2.76 -4.59
C ALA A 251 15.23 -1.31 -5.10
N THR A 252 14.33 -0.96 -6.03
CA THR A 252 14.20 0.41 -6.55
C THR A 252 13.81 1.40 -5.45
N LEU A 253 12.78 1.10 -4.65
CA LEU A 253 12.34 2.00 -3.57
C LEU A 253 13.40 2.19 -2.48
N THR A 254 14.14 1.12 -2.15
CA THR A 254 15.27 1.21 -1.22
C THR A 254 16.34 2.15 -1.75
N ASN A 255 16.73 2.02 -3.03
CA ASN A 255 17.69 2.92 -3.64
C ASN A 255 17.20 4.38 -3.69
N MET A 256 15.90 4.60 -3.96
CA MET A 256 15.30 5.94 -3.93
C MET A 256 15.32 6.56 -2.52
N ASN A 257 15.23 5.74 -1.46
CA ASN A 257 15.42 6.23 -0.09
C ASN A 257 16.88 6.61 0.16
N GLU A 258 17.81 5.73 -0.21
CA GLU A 258 19.26 5.91 0.00
C GLU A 258 19.81 7.12 -0.76
N THR A 259 19.26 7.45 -1.92
CA THR A 259 19.65 8.62 -2.72
C THR A 259 18.99 9.92 -2.25
N GLY A 260 18.14 9.88 -1.22
CA GLY A 260 17.40 11.03 -0.71
C GLY A 260 16.23 11.48 -1.60
N PHE A 261 15.90 10.72 -2.66
CA PHE A 261 14.80 11.08 -3.56
C PHE A 261 13.46 11.09 -2.82
N LEU A 262 13.18 10.07 -2.01
CA LEU A 262 11.93 10.01 -1.24
C LEU A 262 11.79 11.22 -0.29
N ASP A 263 12.86 11.54 0.45
CA ASP A 263 12.88 12.69 1.37
C ASP A 263 12.60 14.01 0.64
N LYS A 264 13.20 14.22 -0.54
CA LYS A 264 12.93 15.39 -1.39
C LYS A 264 11.46 15.48 -1.78
N MET A 265 10.83 14.36 -2.15
CA MET A 265 9.42 14.34 -2.55
C MET A 265 8.48 14.63 -1.38
N TYR A 266 8.76 14.08 -0.19
CA TYR A 266 7.97 14.38 1.00
C TYR A 266 8.12 15.83 1.44
N SER A 267 9.33 16.38 1.40
CA SER A 267 9.58 17.75 1.79
C SER A 267 8.78 18.77 0.95
N LYS A 268 8.48 18.46 -0.32
CA LYS A 268 7.57 19.27 -1.16
C LYS A 268 6.12 19.26 -0.67
N ALA A 269 5.69 18.16 -0.07
CA ALA A 269 4.32 17.94 0.38
C ALA A 269 4.05 18.48 1.80
N GLU A 270 5.10 18.72 2.57
CA GLU A 270 4.99 19.13 3.97
C GLU A 270 4.73 20.63 4.15
N LYS A 271 3.80 20.95 5.04
CA LYS A 271 3.43 22.32 5.39
C LYS A 271 2.75 22.35 6.75
N GLY A 272 3.09 23.32 7.59
CA GLY A 272 2.44 23.51 8.89
C GLY A 272 2.52 22.26 9.78
N ILE A 273 1.36 21.69 10.13
CA ILE A 273 1.27 20.46 10.93
C ILE A 273 1.49 19.18 10.11
N ALA A 274 1.42 19.28 8.77
CA ALA A 274 1.54 18.16 7.86
C ALA A 274 3.01 17.74 7.72
N LYS A 275 3.45 16.83 8.59
CA LYS A 275 4.80 16.26 8.59
C LYS A 275 4.76 14.74 8.67
N LEU A 276 5.67 14.09 7.97
CA LEU A 276 5.92 12.66 8.00
C LEU A 276 7.14 12.34 8.86
N PHE A 277 7.11 11.17 9.48
CA PHE A 277 8.31 10.54 10.01
C PHE A 277 9.07 9.90 8.85
N ARG A 278 10.32 10.31 8.66
CA ARG A 278 11.20 9.83 7.58
C ARG A 278 11.69 8.41 7.85
N LEU A 279 11.95 7.67 6.78
CA LEU A 279 12.71 6.43 6.87
C LEU A 279 14.14 6.76 7.31
N ALA A 280 14.68 5.97 8.23
CA ALA A 280 16.10 6.05 8.53
C ALA A 280 16.90 5.54 7.33
N LEU A 281 18.06 6.14 7.08
CA LEU A 281 19.06 5.55 6.19
C LEU A 281 19.67 4.32 6.88
N PRO A 282 20.05 3.27 6.14
CA PRO A 282 20.71 2.10 6.71
C PRO A 282 22.16 2.37 7.16
N TYR A 283 22.62 3.62 7.04
CA TYR A 283 23.94 4.10 7.40
C TYR A 283 23.87 5.52 7.98
N ASP A 284 24.89 5.91 8.74
CA ASP A 284 25.02 7.26 9.30
C ASP A 284 25.84 8.14 8.35
N ALA A 285 25.16 9.04 7.63
CA ALA A 285 25.79 9.98 6.71
C ALA A 285 26.68 11.03 7.42
N SER A 286 26.48 11.26 8.73
CA SER A 286 27.27 12.25 9.49
C SER A 286 28.72 11.84 9.67
N VAL A 287 29.02 10.53 9.62
CA VAL A 287 30.38 9.96 9.73
C VAL A 287 31.30 10.45 8.59
N VAL A 288 30.75 10.76 7.41
CA VAL A 288 31.54 11.27 6.27
C VAL A 288 31.79 12.77 6.38
N SER A 289 30.90 13.52 7.03
CA SER A 289 31.00 14.99 7.14
C SER A 289 32.04 15.47 8.15
N SER A 290 32.36 14.67 9.16
CA SER A 290 33.29 15.03 10.24
C SER A 290 34.77 14.80 9.92
N SER A 291 35.09 14.14 8.79
CA SER A 291 36.46 13.87 8.36
C SER A 291 37.05 14.91 7.40
N GLY A 292 36.26 15.92 7.00
CA GLY A 292 36.65 16.92 5.98
C GLY A 292 37.12 18.29 6.49
N SER A 293 37.12 18.57 7.80
CA SER A 293 37.52 19.87 8.35
C SER A 293 38.94 19.90 8.92
N GLY A 294 39.81 18.99 8.45
CA GLY A 294 41.19 18.85 8.91
C GLY A 294 42.17 18.72 7.75
N GLN A 295 42.23 19.72 6.87
CA GLN A 295 43.38 20.01 6.01
C GLN A 295 43.55 21.52 5.87
#